data_AF-A0A0B6ZCV1-F1
#
_entry.id   AF-A0A0B6ZCV1-F1
#
_cell.length_a   1.000
_cell.length_b   1.000
_cell.length_c   1.000
_cell.angle_alpha   90.00
_cell.angle_beta   90.00
_cell.angle_gamma   90.00
#
_symmetry.space_group_name_H-M   'P 1'
#
loop_
_entity.id
_entity.type
_entity.pdbx_description
1 polymer ?
#
loop_
_entity_poly.entity_id
_entity_poly.type
_entity_poly.pdbx_seq_one_letter_code
_entity_poly.pdbx_strand_id
1 'polypeptide(L)'
;KLAKMDGVLRNITELMRDDTVLFVMGDHGMTRTGDHGGDSAEELEAGLFIYSPAQISSAPQNENEEAVVAQTDFVPTLALLLGLPIPFSNLGMVIPELFGHCPWWDTTSNEIRRVYHKVKALRLNAQQINTYLSAYLQIASDLPVSKLRALRQQINKAESNVQNLITRMIADGATDDALQKFVNLVDMYKSYIKDAREMCEGVWAKFDW
;
A
#
# COMPACT_ATOMS: atom_id res chain seq x y z
N LYS A 1 26.64 16.72 3.82
CA LYS A 1 26.25 15.29 3.84
C LYS A 1 25.20 14.97 2.77
N LEU A 2 24.08 15.70 2.73
CA LEU A 2 23.01 15.53 1.72
C LEU A 2 23.49 15.69 0.26
N ALA A 3 24.25 16.75 -0.06
CA ALA A 3 24.79 16.92 -1.42
C ALA A 3 25.72 15.78 -1.88
N LYS A 4 26.43 15.14 -0.94
CA LYS A 4 27.24 13.94 -1.23
C LYS A 4 26.34 12.74 -1.54
N MET A 5 25.24 12.59 -0.81
CA MET A 5 24.26 11.53 -1.06
C MET A 5 23.58 11.72 -2.42
N ASP A 6 23.21 12.95 -2.77
CA ASP A 6 22.67 13.29 -4.10
C ASP A 6 23.61 12.85 -5.22
N GLY A 7 24.91 13.13 -5.10
CA GLY A 7 25.91 12.66 -6.08
C GLY A 7 26.01 11.14 -6.18
N VAL A 8 25.90 10.42 -5.06
CA VAL A 8 25.86 8.93 -5.06
C VAL A 8 24.60 8.42 -5.75
N LEU A 9 23.43 9.02 -5.46
CA LEU A 9 22.16 8.63 -6.05
C LEU A 9 22.17 8.83 -7.57
N ARG A 10 22.66 9.98 -8.06
CA ARG A 10 22.79 10.24 -9.51
C ARG A 10 23.61 9.16 -10.20
N ASN A 11 24.80 8.86 -9.66
CA ASN A 11 25.68 7.84 -10.20
C ASN A 11 25.02 6.45 -10.22
N ILE A 12 24.26 6.10 -9.18
CA ILE A 12 23.51 4.84 -9.15
C ILE A 12 22.43 4.84 -10.24
N THR A 13 21.61 5.89 -10.31
CA THR A 13 20.49 5.96 -11.26
C THR A 13 20.94 5.92 -12.72
N GLU A 14 22.10 6.48 -13.06
CA GLU A 14 22.69 6.44 -14.40
C GLU A 14 23.12 5.03 -14.84
N LEU A 15 23.38 4.14 -13.88
CA LEU A 15 23.84 2.76 -14.13
C LEU A 15 22.71 1.73 -14.00
N MET A 16 21.50 2.15 -13.63
CA MET A 16 20.36 1.26 -13.44
C MET A 16 19.80 0.76 -14.77
N ARG A 17 19.30 -0.48 -14.76
CA ARG A 17 18.56 -1.08 -15.89
C ARG A 17 17.07 -0.84 -15.72
N ASP A 18 16.32 -0.95 -16.81
CA ASP A 18 14.86 -0.78 -16.86
C ASP A 18 14.08 -1.79 -15.98
N ASP A 19 14.70 -2.90 -15.57
CA ASP A 19 14.12 -3.90 -14.68
C ASP A 19 14.43 -3.66 -13.19
N THR A 20 14.97 -2.49 -12.84
CA THR A 20 15.45 -2.19 -11.49
C THR A 20 14.67 -1.03 -10.86
N VAL A 21 14.22 -1.21 -9.62
CA VAL A 21 13.64 -0.15 -8.79
C VAL A 21 14.57 0.15 -7.62
N LEU A 22 14.88 1.43 -7.43
CA LEU A 22 15.67 1.96 -6.31
C LEU A 22 14.72 2.53 -5.25
N PHE A 23 14.83 2.00 -4.04
CA PHE A 23 14.20 2.54 -2.84
C PHE A 23 15.28 3.18 -1.96
N VAL A 24 15.08 4.45 -1.60
CA VAL A 24 15.92 5.18 -0.66
C VAL A 24 15.00 5.69 0.43
N MET A 25 15.22 5.24 1.66
CA MET A 25 14.39 5.61 2.80
C MET A 25 15.25 5.91 4.03
N GLY A 26 14.79 6.83 4.86
CA GLY A 26 15.33 7.01 6.21
C GLY A 26 14.70 6.02 7.19
N ASP A 27 15.45 5.68 8.24
CA ASP A 27 15.01 4.89 9.38
C ASP A 27 14.21 5.72 10.40
N HIS A 28 14.60 6.97 10.61
CA HIS A 28 13.86 7.93 11.43
C HIS A 28 14.07 9.38 10.95
N GLY A 29 13.24 10.29 11.44
CA GLY A 29 13.43 11.73 11.30
C GLY A 29 14.50 12.27 12.25
N MET A 30 14.81 13.55 12.15
CA MET A 30 15.70 14.22 13.08
C MET A 30 15.37 15.71 13.14
N THR A 31 15.23 16.26 14.34
CA THR A 31 15.04 17.71 14.50
C THR A 31 16.26 18.48 13.99
N ARG A 32 16.09 19.77 13.70
CA ARG A 32 17.20 20.64 13.26
C ARG A 32 18.35 20.72 14.27
N THR A 33 18.08 20.46 15.54
CA THR A 33 19.05 20.44 16.64
C THR A 33 19.72 19.08 16.85
N GLY A 34 19.31 18.04 16.12
CA GLY A 34 19.92 16.72 16.14
C GLY A 34 19.21 15.68 17.04
N ASP A 35 18.00 15.97 17.50
CA ASP A 35 17.20 15.05 18.31
C ASP A 35 16.43 14.05 17.44
N HIS A 36 16.19 12.85 17.96
CA HIS A 36 15.56 11.73 17.23
C HIS A 36 14.85 10.74 18.17
N GLY A 37 14.28 11.24 19.27
CA GLY A 37 13.55 10.46 20.27
C GLY A 37 12.16 9.99 19.84
N GLY A 38 11.63 10.53 18.74
CA GLY A 38 10.32 10.17 18.18
C GLY A 38 9.13 10.92 18.81
N ASP A 39 9.40 11.98 19.56
CA ASP A 39 8.37 12.77 20.26
C ASP A 39 7.71 13.81 19.34
N SER A 40 8.40 14.23 18.27
CA SER A 40 7.91 15.21 17.31
C SER A 40 7.75 14.66 15.89
N ALA A 41 6.91 15.34 15.09
CA ALA A 41 6.74 14.99 13.67
C ALA A 41 8.08 15.00 12.90
N GLU A 42 8.97 15.96 13.21
CA GLU A 42 10.31 16.02 12.61
C GLU A 42 11.19 14.80 12.92
N GLU A 43 10.89 14.06 13.99
CA GLU A 43 11.61 12.86 14.42
C GLU A 43 10.94 11.57 13.92
N LEU A 44 9.64 11.62 13.65
CA LEU A 44 8.87 10.49 13.12
C LEU A 44 8.86 10.45 11.57
N GLU A 45 8.99 11.60 10.93
CA GLU A 45 8.96 11.74 9.48
C GLU A 45 10.35 11.53 8.86
N ALA A 46 10.45 10.49 8.04
CA ALA A 46 11.63 10.19 7.26
C ALA A 46 11.32 10.31 5.77
N GLY A 47 12.32 10.70 4.97
CA GLY A 47 12.16 10.76 3.52
C GLY A 47 12.05 9.37 2.90
N LEU A 48 11.16 9.23 1.91
CA LEU A 48 11.06 8.09 1.00
C LEU A 48 11.23 8.59 -0.44
N PHE A 49 12.20 8.06 -1.15
CA PHE A 49 12.44 8.29 -2.56
C PHE A 49 12.43 6.96 -3.31
N ILE A 50 11.64 6.89 -4.37
CA ILE A 50 11.47 5.70 -5.20
C ILE A 50 11.74 6.09 -6.64
N TYR A 51 12.65 5.36 -7.28
CA TYR A 51 13.06 5.62 -8.65
C TYR A 51 13.12 4.33 -9.46
N SER A 52 12.75 4.42 -10.73
CA SER A 52 12.93 3.36 -11.71
C SER A 52 13.16 4.00 -13.08
N PRO A 53 14.13 3.51 -13.88
CA PRO A 53 14.28 3.96 -15.27
C PRO A 53 13.03 3.66 -16.12
N ALA A 54 12.42 2.49 -15.91
CA ALA A 54 11.14 2.16 -16.51
C ALA A 54 9.96 2.77 -15.73
N GLN A 55 8.86 3.04 -16.43
CA GLN A 55 7.65 3.52 -15.81
C GLN A 55 7.07 2.47 -14.85
N ILE A 56 6.98 2.80 -13.56
CA ILE A 56 6.37 1.94 -12.53
C ILE A 56 5.07 2.54 -11.95
N SER A 57 4.79 3.81 -12.22
CA SER A 57 3.53 4.48 -11.90
C SER A 57 2.92 5.09 -13.15
N SER A 58 1.61 4.91 -13.34
CA SER A 58 0.86 5.48 -14.45
C SER A 58 -0.06 6.64 -14.04
N ALA A 59 0.01 7.08 -12.78
CA ALA A 59 -0.76 8.23 -12.31
C ALA A 59 0.07 9.52 -12.48
N PRO A 60 -0.52 10.62 -12.97
CA PRO A 60 0.09 11.93 -12.78
C PRO A 60 0.24 12.13 -11.27
N GLN A 61 1.48 12.42 -10.81
CA GLN A 61 1.67 12.83 -9.43
C GLN A 61 0.96 14.17 -9.26
N ASN A 62 -0.10 14.21 -8.45
CA ASN A 62 -0.59 15.48 -7.95
C ASN A 62 0.49 16.02 -7.03
N GLU A 63 1.25 17.02 -7.49
CA GLU A 63 2.31 17.67 -6.69
C GLU A 63 1.79 18.25 -5.35
N ASN A 64 0.47 18.40 -5.22
CA ASN A 64 -0.21 18.92 -4.02
C ASN A 64 -0.70 17.85 -3.02
N GLU A 65 -0.58 16.56 -3.32
CA GLU A 65 -0.91 15.49 -2.37
C GLU A 65 0.37 14.95 -1.73
N GLU A 66 0.65 15.40 -0.51
CA GLU A 66 1.64 14.74 0.36
C GLU A 66 1.13 13.33 0.69
N ALA A 67 1.55 12.35 -0.10
CA ALA A 67 1.25 10.95 0.16
C ALA A 67 2.07 10.47 1.37
N VAL A 68 1.44 10.43 2.54
CA VAL A 68 2.05 9.84 3.74
C VAL A 68 2.07 8.32 3.60
N VAL A 69 3.27 7.75 3.69
CA VAL A 69 3.50 6.29 3.63
C VAL A 69 4.11 5.86 4.95
N ALA A 70 3.54 4.83 5.60
CA ALA A 70 4.15 4.28 6.80
C ALA A 70 5.34 3.38 6.45
N GLN A 71 6.38 3.32 7.27
CA GLN A 71 7.51 2.43 6.98
C GLN A 71 7.11 0.95 6.88
N THR A 72 6.06 0.54 7.60
CA THR A 72 5.50 -0.82 7.53
C THR A 72 4.90 -1.17 6.17
N ASP A 73 4.56 -0.16 5.36
CA ASP A 73 4.01 -0.28 4.00
C ASP A 73 5.07 -0.67 2.97
N PHE A 74 6.36 -0.51 3.30
CA PHE A 74 7.47 -0.88 2.42
C PHE A 74 7.50 -2.39 2.12
N VAL A 75 7.39 -3.22 3.15
CA VAL A 75 7.49 -4.67 3.03
C VAL A 75 6.42 -5.29 2.12
N PRO A 76 5.11 -5.02 2.29
CA PRO A 76 4.09 -5.59 1.40
C PRO A 76 4.22 -5.06 -0.02
N THR A 77 4.63 -3.79 -0.18
CA THR A 77 4.92 -3.17 -1.48
C THR A 77 6.04 -3.90 -2.21
N LEU A 78 7.20 -4.05 -1.54
CA LEU A 78 8.36 -4.72 -2.12
C LEU A 78 8.05 -6.18 -2.46
N ALA A 79 7.35 -6.90 -1.58
CA ALA A 79 6.97 -8.29 -1.81
C ALA A 79 6.16 -8.41 -3.11
N LEU A 80 5.11 -7.61 -3.30
CA LEU A 80 4.28 -7.69 -4.50
C LEU A 80 5.02 -7.22 -5.77
N LEU A 81 5.90 -6.21 -5.69
CA LEU A 81 6.72 -5.79 -6.83
C LEU A 81 7.67 -6.91 -7.29
N LEU A 82 8.19 -7.72 -6.36
CA LEU A 82 9.01 -8.89 -6.65
C LEU A 82 8.20 -10.12 -7.06
N GLY A 83 6.86 -10.04 -7.10
CA GLY A 83 6.00 -11.19 -7.38
C GLY A 83 5.97 -12.23 -6.25
N LEU A 84 6.35 -11.83 -5.04
CA LEU A 84 6.38 -12.67 -3.84
C LEU A 84 5.11 -12.49 -3.01
N PRO A 85 4.70 -13.51 -2.23
CA PRO A 85 3.62 -13.35 -1.26
C PRO A 85 4.02 -12.35 -0.17
N ILE A 86 3.04 -11.56 0.29
CA ILE A 86 3.24 -10.62 1.41
C ILE A 86 3.53 -11.45 2.68
N PRO A 87 4.55 -11.08 3.49
CA PRO A 87 4.88 -11.78 4.73
C PRO A 87 3.67 -11.90 5.67
N PHE A 88 3.51 -13.09 6.23
CA PHE A 88 2.25 -13.50 6.89
C PHE A 88 1.75 -12.55 7.98
N SER A 89 2.64 -12.01 8.83
CA SER A 89 2.25 -11.13 9.95
C SER A 89 2.35 -9.64 9.62
N ASN A 90 2.57 -9.27 8.36
CA ASN A 90 2.63 -7.86 7.98
C ASN A 90 1.22 -7.25 7.98
N LEU A 91 1.10 -6.04 8.53
CA LEU A 91 -0.14 -5.25 8.62
C LEU A 91 -0.07 -3.94 7.81
N GLY A 92 1.01 -3.73 7.06
CA GLY A 92 1.19 -2.57 6.21
C GLY A 92 0.27 -2.60 5.00
N MET A 93 0.07 -1.42 4.42
CA MET A 93 -0.63 -1.23 3.16
C MET A 93 0.37 -1.22 2.01
N VAL A 94 0.07 -1.86 0.89
CA VAL A 94 0.84 -1.65 -0.35
C VAL A 94 0.70 -0.19 -0.79
N ILE A 95 1.76 0.44 -1.29
CA ILE A 95 1.72 1.79 -1.88
C ILE A 95 0.98 1.70 -3.23
N PRO A 96 -0.31 2.08 -3.33
CA PRO A 96 -1.13 1.73 -4.49
C PRO A 96 -0.66 2.40 -5.78
N GLU A 97 0.03 3.54 -5.67
CA GLU A 97 0.56 4.31 -6.80
C GLU A 97 1.57 3.51 -7.61
N LEU A 98 2.30 2.58 -6.98
CA LEU A 98 3.26 1.68 -7.62
C LEU A 98 2.61 0.49 -8.35
N PHE A 99 1.30 0.32 -8.19
CA PHE A 99 0.52 -0.76 -8.82
C PHE A 99 -0.49 -0.22 -9.84
N GLY A 100 -0.27 0.99 -10.37
CA GLY A 100 -1.08 1.57 -11.44
C GLY A 100 -0.57 1.25 -12.85
N HIS A 101 0.66 0.74 -12.98
CA HIS A 101 1.29 0.41 -14.26
C HIS A 101 1.32 -1.10 -14.51
N CYS A 102 1.28 -1.49 -15.77
CA CYS A 102 1.35 -2.87 -16.21
C CYS A 102 2.08 -2.93 -17.55
N PRO A 103 3.29 -3.53 -17.64
CA PRO A 103 4.06 -3.54 -18.88
C PRO A 103 3.38 -4.26 -20.05
N TRP A 104 2.50 -5.21 -19.75
CA TRP A 104 1.85 -6.04 -20.77
C TRP A 104 0.50 -5.51 -21.25
N TRP A 105 -0.09 -4.50 -20.60
CA TRP A 105 -1.37 -3.88 -20.98
C TRP A 105 -1.25 -2.36 -21.05
N ASP A 106 -1.89 -1.72 -22.03
CA ASP A 106 -1.97 -0.25 -22.05
C ASP A 106 -2.76 0.27 -20.84
N THR A 107 -2.03 0.76 -19.84
CA THR A 107 -2.52 1.49 -18.67
C THR A 107 -2.35 3.00 -18.82
N THR A 108 -1.60 3.48 -19.80
CA THR A 108 -1.36 4.91 -20.00
C THR A 108 -2.61 5.60 -20.53
N SER A 109 -3.28 5.00 -21.52
CA SER A 109 -4.53 5.54 -22.09
C SER A 109 -5.80 5.05 -21.39
N ASN A 110 -5.70 3.99 -20.58
CA ASN A 110 -6.87 3.31 -20.00
C ASN A 110 -6.92 3.41 -18.48
N GLU A 111 -7.73 4.34 -17.97
CA GLU A 111 -7.85 4.60 -16.54
C GLU A 111 -8.48 3.44 -15.76
N ILE A 112 -9.49 2.77 -16.33
CA ILE A 112 -10.11 1.59 -15.72
C ILE A 112 -9.05 0.52 -15.44
N ARG A 113 -8.15 0.26 -16.40
CA ARG A 113 -7.04 -0.69 -16.20
C ARG A 113 -6.09 -0.23 -15.11
N ARG A 114 -5.69 1.05 -15.07
CA ARG A 114 -4.84 1.59 -13.98
C ARG A 114 -5.45 1.30 -12.62
N VAL A 115 -6.71 1.70 -12.42
CA VAL A 115 -7.38 1.54 -11.12
C VAL A 115 -7.61 0.05 -10.82
N TYR A 116 -7.91 -0.78 -11.81
CA TYR A 116 -8.03 -2.22 -11.64
C TYR A 116 -6.73 -2.88 -11.13
N HIS A 117 -5.56 -2.47 -11.63
CA HIS A 117 -4.28 -2.99 -11.12
C HIS A 117 -4.03 -2.56 -9.66
N LYS A 118 -4.40 -1.33 -9.28
CA LYS A 118 -4.39 -0.89 -7.87
C LYS A 118 -5.31 -1.76 -7.00
N VAL A 119 -6.54 -2.01 -7.46
CA VAL A 119 -7.51 -2.88 -6.76
C VAL A 119 -6.94 -4.30 -6.59
N LYS A 120 -6.27 -4.86 -7.60
CA LYS A 120 -5.65 -6.18 -7.49
C LYS A 120 -4.59 -6.24 -6.39
N ALA A 121 -3.68 -5.27 -6.33
CA ALA A 121 -2.64 -5.23 -5.31
C ALA A 121 -3.23 -5.07 -3.89
N LEU A 122 -4.16 -4.11 -3.73
CA LEU A 122 -4.85 -3.88 -2.45
C LEU A 122 -5.68 -5.09 -2.01
N ARG A 123 -6.34 -5.79 -2.93
CA ARG A 123 -7.08 -7.01 -2.64
C ARG A 123 -6.17 -8.11 -2.11
N LEU A 124 -5.01 -8.35 -2.74
CA LEU A 124 -4.03 -9.35 -2.27
C LEU A 124 -3.53 -9.01 -0.86
N ASN A 125 -3.26 -7.74 -0.59
CA ASN A 125 -2.85 -7.25 0.72
C ASN A 125 -3.95 -7.42 1.78
N ALA A 126 -5.19 -7.04 1.48
CA ALA A 126 -6.34 -7.24 2.36
C ALA A 126 -6.60 -8.72 2.65
N GLN A 127 -6.47 -9.59 1.65
CA GLN A 127 -6.63 -11.04 1.83
C GLN A 127 -5.54 -11.65 2.73
N GLN A 128 -4.28 -11.21 2.58
CA GLN A 128 -3.21 -11.65 3.48
C GLN A 128 -3.49 -11.21 4.93
N ILE A 129 -3.85 -9.94 5.16
CA ILE A 129 -4.19 -9.45 6.50
C ILE A 129 -5.39 -10.21 7.08
N ASN A 130 -6.43 -10.46 6.29
CA ASN A 130 -7.58 -11.23 6.73
C ASN A 130 -7.22 -12.67 7.13
N THR A 131 -6.29 -13.28 6.38
CA THR A 131 -5.78 -14.63 6.67
C THR A 131 -5.01 -14.64 7.97
N TYR A 132 -4.14 -13.66 8.19
CA TYR A 132 -3.41 -13.47 9.43
C TYR A 132 -4.33 -13.29 10.63
N LEU A 133 -5.29 -12.35 10.55
CA LEU A 133 -6.27 -12.11 11.61
C LEU A 133 -7.08 -13.37 11.93
N SER A 134 -7.50 -14.11 10.90
CA SER A 134 -8.27 -15.35 11.09
C SER A 134 -7.47 -16.43 11.82
N ALA A 135 -6.17 -16.55 11.54
CA ALA A 135 -5.28 -17.48 12.23
C ALA A 135 -4.96 -17.02 13.66
N TYR A 136 -4.69 -15.72 13.86
CA TYR A 136 -4.43 -15.14 15.17
C TYR A 136 -5.59 -15.37 16.15
N LEU A 137 -6.84 -15.26 15.68
CA LEU A 137 -8.03 -15.50 16.49
C LEU A 137 -8.24 -16.96 16.92
N GLN A 138 -7.49 -17.92 16.34
CA GLN A 138 -7.51 -19.31 16.80
C GLN A 138 -6.66 -19.50 18.06
N ILE A 139 -5.71 -18.59 18.33
CA ILE A 139 -4.72 -18.72 19.39
C ILE A 139 -4.84 -17.63 20.46
N ALA A 140 -5.46 -16.49 20.14
CA ALA A 140 -5.62 -15.35 21.04
C ALA A 140 -7.03 -14.75 20.96
N SER A 141 -7.51 -14.21 22.08
CA SER A 141 -8.86 -13.67 22.25
C SER A 141 -8.88 -12.20 22.73
N ASP A 142 -7.77 -11.49 22.55
CA ASP A 142 -7.53 -10.11 22.99
C ASP A 142 -8.07 -9.05 22.00
N LEU A 143 -8.37 -9.45 20.76
CA LEU A 143 -8.94 -8.55 19.75
C LEU A 143 -10.45 -8.28 19.98
N PRO A 144 -10.93 -7.03 19.87
CA PRO A 144 -12.33 -6.70 20.10
C PRO A 144 -13.29 -7.33 19.08
N VAL A 145 -14.22 -8.17 19.55
CA VAL A 145 -15.19 -8.89 18.70
C VAL A 145 -16.04 -7.97 17.81
N SER A 146 -16.42 -6.80 18.30
CA SER A 146 -17.20 -5.82 17.53
C SER A 146 -16.41 -5.26 16.34
N LYS A 147 -15.13 -4.90 16.55
CA LYS A 147 -14.24 -4.44 15.49
C LYS A 147 -13.97 -5.55 14.47
N LEU A 148 -13.74 -6.78 14.93
CA LEU A 148 -13.57 -7.95 14.06
C LEU A 148 -14.80 -8.21 13.18
N ARG A 149 -16.01 -8.08 13.75
CA ARG A 149 -17.25 -8.21 12.98
C ARG A 149 -17.36 -7.13 11.92
N ALA A 150 -17.02 -5.89 12.25
CA ALA A 150 -17.01 -4.77 11.30
C ALA A 150 -16.01 -5.01 10.16
N LEU A 151 -14.78 -5.40 10.48
CA LEU A 151 -13.74 -5.75 9.49
C LEU A 151 -14.19 -6.87 8.56
N ARG A 152 -14.80 -7.94 9.09
CA ARG A 152 -15.36 -9.03 8.29
C ARG A 152 -16.45 -8.54 7.34
N GLN A 153 -17.33 -7.63 7.79
CA GLN A 153 -18.36 -7.05 6.94
C GLN A 153 -17.75 -6.19 5.82
N GLN A 154 -16.72 -5.38 6.12
CA GLN A 154 -16.02 -4.56 5.14
C GLN A 154 -15.38 -5.40 4.04
N ILE A 155 -14.56 -6.40 4.38
CA ILE A 155 -13.88 -7.23 3.38
C ILE A 155 -14.86 -8.07 2.57
N ASN A 156 -15.89 -8.66 3.20
CA ASN A 156 -16.90 -9.43 2.47
C ASN A 156 -17.67 -8.56 1.47
N LYS A 157 -17.95 -7.30 1.83
CA LYS A 157 -18.58 -6.33 0.93
C LYS A 157 -17.66 -5.97 -0.23
N ALA A 158 -16.37 -5.75 0.03
CA ALA A 158 -15.37 -5.45 -1.01
C ALA A 158 -15.24 -6.63 -1.99
N GLU A 159 -15.09 -7.86 -1.47
CA GLU A 159 -14.99 -9.09 -2.27
C GLU A 159 -16.26 -9.33 -3.12
N SER A 160 -17.45 -9.12 -2.53
CA SER A 160 -18.70 -9.23 -3.28
C SER A 160 -18.79 -8.19 -4.40
N ASN A 161 -18.40 -6.95 -4.13
CA ASN A 161 -18.42 -5.86 -5.10
C ASN A 161 -17.46 -6.11 -6.27
N VAL A 162 -16.22 -6.53 -6.00
CA VAL A 162 -15.24 -6.82 -7.07
C VAL A 162 -15.66 -8.02 -7.89
N GLN A 163 -16.20 -9.07 -7.26
CA GLN A 163 -16.69 -10.25 -7.98
C GLN A 163 -17.85 -9.90 -8.91
N ASN A 164 -18.83 -9.14 -8.42
CA ASN A 164 -19.98 -8.70 -9.21
C ASN A 164 -19.56 -7.79 -10.36
N LEU A 165 -18.64 -6.86 -10.12
CA LEU A 165 -18.13 -5.95 -11.15
C LEU A 165 -17.39 -6.71 -12.25
N ILE A 166 -16.45 -7.59 -11.91
CA ILE A 166 -15.70 -8.38 -12.88
C ILE A 166 -16.63 -9.30 -13.68
N THR A 167 -17.58 -9.96 -13.01
CA THR A 167 -18.54 -10.86 -13.69
C THR A 167 -19.36 -10.11 -14.73
N ARG A 168 -19.89 -8.91 -14.39
CA ARG A 168 -20.62 -8.06 -15.33
C ARG A 168 -19.74 -7.57 -16.47
N MET A 169 -18.50 -7.17 -16.18
CA MET A 169 -17.58 -6.72 -17.22
C MET A 169 -17.23 -7.82 -18.22
N ILE A 170 -17.15 -9.07 -17.78
CA ILE A 170 -16.93 -10.22 -18.67
C ILE A 170 -18.17 -10.51 -19.52
N ALA A 171 -19.37 -10.42 -18.94
CA ALA A 171 -20.62 -10.73 -19.63
C ALA A 171 -21.05 -9.62 -20.61
N ASP A 172 -21.01 -8.37 -20.17
CA ASP A 172 -21.67 -7.23 -20.82
C ASP A 172 -20.67 -6.15 -21.29
N GLY A 173 -19.38 -6.30 -20.97
CA GLY A 173 -18.37 -5.26 -21.20
C GLY A 173 -18.32 -4.19 -20.10
N ALA A 174 -17.44 -3.20 -20.27
CA ALA A 174 -17.29 -2.11 -19.30
C ALA A 174 -18.50 -1.15 -19.36
N THR A 175 -19.13 -0.90 -18.22
CA THR A 175 -20.20 0.10 -18.08
C THR A 175 -19.62 1.49 -17.85
N ASP A 176 -20.40 2.54 -18.13
CA ASP A 176 -19.98 3.94 -17.94
C ASP A 176 -19.56 4.25 -16.49
N ASP A 177 -20.15 3.55 -15.52
CA ASP A 177 -19.84 3.71 -14.09
C ASP A 177 -18.74 2.76 -13.57
N ALA A 178 -18.12 1.96 -14.44
CA ALA A 178 -17.12 0.96 -14.04
C ALA A 178 -15.90 1.60 -13.36
N LEU A 179 -15.44 2.75 -13.87
CA LEU A 179 -14.33 3.48 -13.29
C LEU A 179 -14.62 3.87 -11.84
N GLN A 180 -15.76 4.51 -11.59
CA GLN A 180 -16.16 4.93 -10.24
C GLN A 180 -16.29 3.73 -9.30
N LYS A 181 -16.80 2.60 -9.79
CA LYS A 181 -16.87 1.36 -8.98
C LYS A 181 -15.50 0.82 -8.62
N PHE A 182 -14.51 0.88 -9.52
CA PHE A 182 -13.13 0.50 -9.19
C PHE A 182 -12.47 1.48 -8.21
N VAL A 183 -12.71 2.79 -8.35
CA VAL A 183 -12.24 3.79 -7.38
C VAL A 183 -12.82 3.50 -5.99
N ASN A 184 -14.13 3.26 -5.90
CA ASN A 184 -14.76 2.87 -4.64
C ASN A 184 -14.17 1.57 -4.06
N LEU A 185 -13.78 0.61 -4.90
CA LEU A 185 -13.10 -0.60 -4.44
C LEU A 185 -11.72 -0.32 -3.86
N VAL A 186 -10.94 0.61 -4.46
CA VAL A 186 -9.67 1.07 -3.88
C VAL A 186 -9.91 1.59 -2.46
N ASP A 187 -10.89 2.48 -2.27
CA ASP A 187 -11.20 3.06 -0.96
C ASP A 187 -11.66 2.00 0.05
N MET A 188 -12.48 1.04 -0.38
CA MET A 188 -12.95 -0.05 0.48
C MET A 188 -11.80 -0.93 1.00
N TYR A 189 -10.85 -1.31 0.14
CA TYR A 189 -9.70 -2.10 0.57
C TYR A 189 -8.73 -1.28 1.42
N LYS A 190 -8.47 -0.01 1.06
CA LYS A 190 -7.64 0.90 1.89
C LYS A 190 -8.24 1.05 3.29
N SER A 191 -9.55 1.27 3.39
CA SER A 191 -10.28 1.38 4.67
C SER A 191 -10.17 0.10 5.49
N TYR A 192 -10.37 -1.08 4.88
CA TYR A 192 -10.23 -2.35 5.60
C TYR A 192 -8.82 -2.53 6.16
N ILE A 193 -7.77 -2.31 5.35
CA ILE A 193 -6.38 -2.48 5.76
C ILE A 193 -6.03 -1.51 6.89
N LYS A 194 -6.44 -0.25 6.75
CA LYS A 194 -6.24 0.80 7.77
C LYS A 194 -6.91 0.42 9.09
N ASP A 195 -8.20 0.10 9.06
CA ASP A 195 -8.97 -0.24 10.26
C ASP A 195 -8.43 -1.52 10.94
N ALA A 196 -7.98 -2.49 10.15
CA ALA A 196 -7.36 -3.72 10.65
C ALA A 196 -6.05 -3.42 11.39
N ARG A 197 -5.20 -2.59 10.80
CA ARG A 197 -3.95 -2.13 11.40
C ARG A 197 -4.20 -1.36 12.69
N GLU A 198 -5.06 -0.35 12.67
CA GLU A 198 -5.40 0.47 13.83
C GLU A 198 -5.99 -0.36 14.99
N MET A 199 -6.81 -1.37 14.67
CA MET A 199 -7.31 -2.30 15.67
C MET A 199 -6.17 -3.08 16.33
N CYS A 200 -5.23 -3.60 15.54
CA CYS A 200 -4.11 -4.39 16.06
C CYS A 200 -3.14 -3.53 16.86
N GLU A 201 -2.73 -2.37 16.35
CA GLU A 201 -1.88 -1.40 17.05
C GLU A 201 -2.53 -0.96 18.36
N GLY A 202 -3.84 -0.68 18.37
CA GLY A 202 -4.55 -0.32 19.58
C GLY A 202 -4.64 -1.42 20.65
N VAL A 203 -4.31 -2.68 20.32
CA VAL A 203 -4.24 -3.81 21.27
C VAL A 203 -2.80 -4.14 21.64
N TRP A 204 -1.89 -4.14 20.67
CA TRP A 204 -0.49 -4.59 20.86
C TRP A 204 0.49 -3.48 21.22
N ALA A 205 0.21 -2.22 20.85
CA ALA A 205 1.04 -1.07 21.21
C ALA A 205 0.55 -0.44 22.53
N LYS A 206 0.28 -1.27 23.53
CA LYS A 206 0.01 -0.83 24.90
C LYS A 206 1.24 -1.08 25.75
N PHE A 207 1.79 -0.01 26.31
CA PHE A 207 2.80 -0.11 27.35
C PHE A 207 2.06 -0.03 28.69
N ASP A 208 2.15 -1.07 29.51
CA ASP A 208 1.69 -0.99 30.89
C ASP A 208 2.62 -0.04 31.65
N TRP A 209 2.07 1.09 32.09
CA TRP A 209 2.74 2.05 32.99
C TRP A 209 2.25 1.88 34.43
#